data_AF-A0A7K6WWN5-F1
#
_entry.id   AF-A0A7K6WWN5-F1
#
_cell.length_a   1.000
_cell.length_b   1.000
_cell.length_c   1.000
_cell.angle_alpha   90.00
_cell.angle_beta   90.00
_cell.angle_gamma   90.00
#
_symmetry.space_group_name_H-M   'P 1'
#
loop_
_entity.id
_entity.type
_entity.pdbx_description
1 polymer ?
#
loop_
_entity_poly.entity_id
_entity_poly.type
_entity_poly.pdbx_seq_one_letter_code
_entity_poly.pdbx_strand_id
1 'polypeptide(L)'
;APEIFHSFLNGGTGYSFEVDWWSLGIMAYELLRGWRPYDIHSNNPVESLIQLFSTVSVQYSSAWSKEMVALLRKLLTVNPEHRFSCLADVQASAYLSGVIWSDVCEKRVEPGFVPNKGRLHCDPTFELEEMILESRPLHKKKKRLAKNKSRDNSKDSSQSENDYLQECLEAIQQDFVIFNREKLKKSQEQTSKSVSPPETTDEAE
;
A
#
# COMPACT_ATOMS: atom_id res chain seq x y z
N ALA A 1 9.92 -0.48 -10.64
CA ALA A 1 11.20 -1.17 -10.94
C ALA A 1 11.45 -1.14 -12.45
N PRO A 2 12.69 -1.30 -12.93
CA PRO A 2 13.04 -1.20 -14.36
C PRO A 2 12.26 -2.16 -15.26
N GLU A 3 12.03 -3.40 -14.81
CA GLU A 3 11.34 -4.44 -15.57
C GLU A 3 9.88 -4.12 -15.91
N ILE A 4 9.22 -3.23 -15.16
CA ILE A 4 7.86 -2.76 -15.46
C ILE A 4 7.84 -2.03 -16.82
N PHE A 5 8.85 -1.20 -17.06
CA PHE A 5 8.98 -0.41 -18.29
C PHE A 5 9.40 -1.29 -19.47
N HIS A 6 10.29 -2.26 -19.24
CA HIS A 6 10.66 -3.24 -20.26
C HIS A 6 9.48 -4.12 -20.69
N SER A 7 8.64 -4.56 -19.74
CA SER A 7 7.43 -5.31 -20.07
C SER A 7 6.46 -4.48 -20.91
N PHE A 8 6.36 -3.17 -20.65
CA PHE A 8 5.47 -2.27 -21.39
C PHE A 8 5.91 -2.05 -22.84
N LEU A 9 7.20 -1.81 -23.11
CA LEU A 9 7.69 -1.53 -24.47
C LEU A 9 7.93 -2.78 -25.32
N ASN A 10 8.52 -3.83 -24.73
CA ASN A 10 9.05 -4.96 -25.50
C ASN A 10 8.11 -6.16 -25.51
N GLY A 11 6.95 -6.10 -24.83
CA GLY A 11 6.04 -7.23 -24.71
C GLY A 11 6.69 -8.44 -24.02
N GLY A 12 7.59 -8.19 -23.06
CA GLY A 12 8.40 -9.20 -22.37
C GLY A 12 7.63 -10.07 -21.38
N THR A 13 8.36 -10.85 -20.57
CA THR A 13 7.86 -11.86 -19.61
C THR A 13 7.04 -11.30 -18.44
N GLY A 14 6.68 -10.02 -18.45
CA GLY A 14 5.99 -9.37 -17.34
C GLY A 14 6.93 -8.95 -16.21
N TYR A 15 6.31 -8.65 -15.07
CA TYR A 15 6.97 -8.44 -13.78
C TYR A 15 6.23 -9.23 -12.72
N SER A 16 6.88 -9.48 -11.59
CA SER A 16 6.35 -10.23 -10.45
C SER A 16 6.64 -9.44 -9.15
N PHE A 17 6.53 -10.08 -7.99
CA PHE A 17 6.66 -9.48 -6.66
C PHE A 17 8.00 -8.79 -6.39
N GLU A 18 9.03 -9.02 -7.21
CA GLU A 18 10.37 -8.42 -7.09
C GLU A 18 10.34 -6.88 -7.24
N VAL A 19 9.28 -6.34 -7.86
CA VAL A 19 9.09 -4.89 -8.03
C VAL A 19 8.82 -4.18 -6.71
N ASP A 20 8.22 -4.87 -5.73
CA ASP A 20 7.94 -4.32 -4.40
C ASP A 20 9.23 -4.19 -3.60
N TRP A 21 10.15 -5.15 -3.73
CA TRP A 21 11.47 -5.12 -3.11
C TRP A 21 12.37 -4.02 -3.68
N TRP A 22 12.29 -3.78 -4.99
CA TRP A 22 12.91 -2.59 -5.59
C TRP A 22 12.36 -1.31 -4.96
N SER A 23 11.04 -1.20 -4.83
CA SER A 23 10.37 -0.02 -4.28
C SER A 23 10.71 0.19 -2.79
N LEU A 24 10.86 -0.90 -2.02
CA LEU A 24 11.41 -0.87 -0.66
C LEU A 24 12.84 -0.31 -0.65
N GLY A 25 13.69 -0.70 -1.60
CA GLY A 25 15.02 -0.15 -1.77
C GLY A 25 15.02 1.35 -2.08
N ILE A 26 14.12 1.82 -2.95
CA ILE A 26 13.95 3.25 -3.28
C ILE A 26 13.54 4.02 -2.03
N MET A 27 12.54 3.52 -1.29
CA MET A 27 12.03 4.14 -0.06
C MET A 27 13.12 4.19 1.02
N ALA A 28 13.84 3.10 1.25
CA ALA A 28 14.92 3.06 2.24
C ALA A 28 16.04 4.06 1.88
N TYR A 29 16.43 4.14 0.60
CA TYR A 29 17.38 5.13 0.13
C TYR A 29 16.86 6.56 0.36
N GLU A 30 15.61 6.84 0.00
CA GLU A 30 14.99 8.16 0.13
C GLU A 30 14.91 8.61 1.59
N LEU A 31 14.57 7.71 2.53
CA LEU A 31 14.56 8.01 3.97
C LEU A 31 15.96 8.34 4.52
N LEU A 32 17.00 7.69 4.01
CA LEU A 32 18.38 7.93 4.44
C LEU A 32 19.00 9.17 3.80
N ARG A 33 18.61 9.49 2.56
CA ARG A 33 19.24 10.55 1.76
C ARG A 33 18.45 11.85 1.76
N GLY A 34 17.13 11.78 1.92
CA GLY A 34 16.19 12.89 1.75
C GLY A 34 15.65 13.07 0.33
N TRP A 35 16.13 12.29 -0.64
CA TRP A 35 15.65 12.28 -2.02
C TRP A 35 15.90 10.93 -2.69
N ARG A 36 15.19 10.66 -3.79
CA ARG A 36 15.27 9.39 -4.53
C ARG A 36 16.59 9.22 -5.28
N PRO A 37 17.04 7.98 -5.52
CA PRO A 37 18.31 7.73 -6.23
C PRO A 37 18.23 8.00 -7.73
N TYR A 38 17.02 8.06 -8.29
CA TYR A 38 16.75 8.36 -9.70
C TYR A 38 15.79 9.53 -9.78
N ASP A 39 16.06 10.47 -10.69
CA ASP A 39 15.19 11.59 -10.97
C ASP A 39 14.14 11.16 -12.02
N ILE A 40 12.94 10.84 -11.54
CA ILE A 40 11.85 10.29 -12.35
C ILE A 40 10.57 11.08 -12.04
N HIS A 41 9.93 11.55 -13.09
CA HIS A 41 8.65 12.26 -13.07
C HIS A 41 7.63 11.55 -13.98
N SER A 42 6.34 11.84 -13.77
CA SER A 42 5.24 11.22 -14.50
C SER A 42 5.22 11.54 -16.00
N ASN A 43 5.88 12.62 -16.41
CA ASN A 43 5.96 13.06 -17.81
C ASN A 43 7.21 12.55 -18.54
N ASN A 44 8.11 11.82 -17.88
CA ASN A 44 9.28 11.24 -18.53
C ASN A 44 8.84 10.15 -19.53
N PRO A 45 9.33 10.17 -20.78
CA PRO A 45 9.06 9.10 -21.73
C PRO A 45 9.71 7.79 -21.27
N VAL A 46 9.04 6.67 -21.52
CA VAL A 46 9.45 5.35 -21.01
C VAL A 46 10.86 4.97 -21.49
N GLU A 47 11.21 5.31 -22.73
CA GLU A 47 12.52 5.07 -23.32
C GLU A 47 13.63 5.77 -22.53
N SER A 48 13.37 6.99 -22.06
CA SER A 48 14.33 7.73 -21.23
C SER A 48 14.53 7.10 -19.86
N LEU A 49 13.49 6.49 -19.29
CA LEU A 49 13.56 5.79 -18.01
C LEU A 49 14.38 4.50 -18.12
N ILE A 50 14.21 3.75 -19.20
CA ILE A 50 15.02 2.54 -19.47
C ILE A 50 16.50 2.92 -19.65
N GLN A 51 16.76 3.98 -20.41
CA GLN A 51 18.12 4.50 -20.57
C GLN A 51 18.69 4.96 -19.22
N LEU A 52 17.89 5.65 -18.39
CA LEU A 52 18.27 6.11 -17.06
C LEU A 52 18.74 4.94 -16.19
N PHE A 53 17.94 3.87 -16.07
CA PHE A 53 18.32 2.69 -15.27
C PHE A 53 19.56 1.96 -15.79
N SER A 54 19.82 2.04 -17.09
CA SER A 54 20.97 1.38 -17.73
C SER A 54 22.27 2.20 -17.61
N THR A 55 22.17 3.53 -17.47
CA THR A 55 23.34 4.43 -17.57
C THR A 55 23.69 5.12 -16.26
N VAL A 56 22.70 5.38 -15.40
CA VAL A 56 22.91 6.09 -14.13
C VAL A 56 23.14 5.10 -13.00
N SER A 57 24.31 5.23 -12.37
CA SER A 57 24.65 4.49 -11.16
C SER A 57 24.14 5.22 -9.92
N VAL A 58 23.52 4.45 -9.00
CA VAL A 58 23.07 4.97 -7.71
C VAL A 58 24.27 5.44 -6.89
N GLN A 59 24.18 6.67 -6.37
CA GLN A 59 25.24 7.29 -5.59
C GLN A 59 25.04 7.05 -4.09
N TYR A 60 25.94 6.28 -3.48
CA TYR A 60 25.87 5.96 -2.05
C TYR A 60 26.76 6.91 -1.25
N SER A 61 26.24 7.43 -0.13
CA SER A 61 27.02 8.32 0.75
C SER A 61 28.14 7.53 1.43
N SER A 62 29.34 8.12 1.53
CA SER A 62 30.46 7.56 2.30
C SER A 62 30.22 7.55 3.80
N ALA A 63 29.22 8.31 4.29
CA ALA A 63 28.82 8.32 5.69
C ALA A 63 27.99 7.10 6.09
N TRP A 64 27.47 6.33 5.13
CA TRP A 64 26.66 5.14 5.41
C TRP A 64 27.56 3.94 5.69
N SER A 65 27.08 3.03 6.56
CA SER A 65 27.80 1.79 6.83
C SER A 65 27.91 0.93 5.57
N LYS A 66 28.98 0.12 5.48
CA LYS A 66 29.22 -0.75 4.31
C LYS A 66 28.09 -1.76 4.16
N GLU A 67 27.56 -2.24 5.28
CA GLU A 67 26.48 -3.20 5.37
C GLU A 67 25.15 -2.61 4.86
N MET A 68 24.85 -1.35 5.22
CA MET A 68 23.68 -0.64 4.68
C MET A 68 23.78 -0.48 3.17
N VAL A 69 24.93 -0.01 2.69
CA VAL A 69 25.17 0.15 1.25
C VAL A 69 25.05 -1.20 0.51
N ALA A 70 25.55 -2.28 1.10
CA ALA A 70 25.42 -3.63 0.53
C ALA A 70 23.95 -4.07 0.42
N LEU A 71 23.14 -3.85 1.47
CA LEU A 71 21.70 -4.13 1.44
C LEU A 71 20.98 -3.32 0.36
N LEU A 72 21.22 -2.00 0.30
CA LEU A 72 20.59 -1.14 -0.71
C LEU A 72 20.98 -1.56 -2.13
N ARG A 73 22.24 -1.93 -2.39
CA ARG A 73 22.67 -2.44 -3.70
C ARG A 73 21.92 -3.71 -4.11
N LYS A 74 21.65 -4.60 -3.16
CA LYS A 74 20.89 -5.84 -3.42
C LYS A 74 19.41 -5.58 -3.68
N LEU A 75 18.79 -4.62 -3.01
CA LEU A 75 17.41 -4.20 -3.28
C LEU A 75 17.29 -3.39 -4.58
N LEU A 76 18.27 -2.55 -4.89
CA LEU A 76 18.34 -1.70 -6.09
C LEU A 76 19.12 -2.36 -7.24
N THR A 77 19.16 -3.69 -7.28
CA THR A 77 19.73 -4.42 -8.41
C THR A 77 18.76 -4.35 -9.59
N VAL A 78 19.22 -3.83 -10.73
CA VAL A 78 18.38 -3.60 -11.92
C VAL A 78 17.78 -4.91 -12.45
N ASN A 79 18.59 -5.97 -12.55
CA ASN A 79 18.11 -7.29 -12.94
C ASN A 79 17.34 -7.95 -11.78
N PRO A 80 16.02 -8.24 -11.91
CA PRO A 80 15.22 -8.85 -10.85
C PRO A 80 15.74 -10.23 -10.41
N GLU A 81 16.35 -11.02 -11.31
CA GLU A 81 16.92 -12.35 -11.02
C GLU A 81 18.09 -12.33 -10.02
N HIS A 82 18.68 -11.15 -9.79
CA HIS A 82 19.81 -10.96 -8.87
C HIS A 82 19.47 -10.04 -7.70
N ARG A 83 18.23 -9.54 -7.67
CA ARG A 83 17.72 -8.67 -6.64
C ARG A 83 17.28 -9.52 -5.45
N PHE A 84 17.39 -8.96 -4.25
CA PHE A 84 16.68 -9.52 -3.10
C PHE A 84 15.18 -9.44 -3.34
N SER A 85 14.50 -10.57 -3.22
CA SER A 85 13.09 -10.73 -3.60
C SER A 85 12.27 -11.53 -2.60
N CYS A 86 12.86 -11.90 -1.46
CA CYS A 86 12.13 -12.55 -0.38
C CYS A 86 12.63 -12.11 1.01
N LEU A 87 11.86 -12.46 2.05
CA LEU A 87 12.22 -12.18 3.43
C LEU A 87 13.56 -12.82 3.82
N ALA A 88 13.81 -14.06 3.37
CA ALA A 88 15.04 -14.78 3.69
C ALA A 88 16.30 -14.04 3.21
N ASP A 89 16.25 -13.42 2.03
CA ASP A 89 17.37 -12.64 1.50
C ASP A 89 17.72 -11.45 2.42
N VAL A 90 16.70 -10.72 2.86
CA VAL A 90 16.87 -9.55 3.72
C VAL A 90 17.30 -9.96 5.13
N GLN A 91 16.78 -11.06 5.66
CA GLN A 91 17.21 -11.66 6.93
C GLN A 91 18.68 -12.10 6.89
N ALA A 92 19.17 -12.58 5.75
CA ALA A 92 20.55 -12.98 5.55
C ALA A 92 21.52 -11.78 5.41
N SER A 93 21.02 -10.55 5.32
CA SER A 93 21.87 -9.36 5.18
C SER A 93 22.64 -9.07 6.47
N ALA A 94 23.93 -8.74 6.34
CA ALA A 94 24.77 -8.39 7.48
C ALA A 94 24.23 -7.18 8.27
N TYR A 95 23.59 -6.23 7.57
CA TYR A 95 23.00 -5.03 8.18
C TYR A 95 21.89 -5.36 9.20
N LEU A 96 21.14 -6.45 8.96
CA LEU A 96 20.01 -6.86 9.80
C LEU A 96 20.31 -8.09 10.66
N SER A 97 21.58 -8.48 10.77
CA SER A 97 22.01 -9.65 11.55
C SER A 97 21.65 -9.57 13.04
N GLY A 98 21.56 -8.36 13.61
CA GLY A 98 21.15 -8.13 14.99
C GLY A 98 19.63 -8.06 15.20
N VAL A 99 18.81 -8.17 14.16
CA VAL A 99 17.35 -8.02 14.27
C VAL A 99 16.72 -9.35 14.71
N ILE A 100 15.96 -9.30 15.79
CA ILE A 100 15.12 -10.41 16.25
C ILE A 100 13.77 -10.33 15.52
N TRP A 101 13.61 -11.12 14.45
CA TRP A 101 12.46 -11.02 13.55
C TRP A 101 11.12 -11.43 14.17
N SER A 102 11.12 -12.31 15.18
CA SER A 102 9.92 -12.61 15.97
C SER A 102 9.38 -11.36 16.66
N ASP A 103 10.27 -10.55 17.21
CA ASP A 103 9.92 -9.35 17.97
C ASP A 103 9.39 -8.27 17.04
N VAL A 104 9.93 -8.17 15.82
CA VAL A 104 9.39 -7.30 14.77
C VAL A 104 7.96 -7.74 14.40
N CYS A 105 7.74 -9.04 14.18
CA CYS A 105 6.43 -9.60 13.80
C CYS A 105 5.37 -9.33 14.88
N GLU A 106 5.75 -9.50 16.15
CA GLU A 106 4.89 -9.25 17.31
C GLU A 106 4.83 -7.77 17.72
N LYS A 107 5.47 -6.87 16.96
CA LYS A 107 5.52 -5.42 17.22
C LYS A 107 6.09 -5.08 18.60
N ARG A 108 7.04 -5.88 19.09
CA ARG A 108 7.76 -5.70 20.35
C ARG A 108 8.99 -4.78 20.21
N VAL A 109 9.43 -4.51 18.98
CA VAL A 109 10.52 -3.58 18.71
C VAL A 109 9.99 -2.14 18.79
N GLU A 110 10.52 -1.36 19.73
CA GLU A 110 10.17 0.05 19.88
C GLU A 110 10.65 0.87 18.66
N PRO A 111 9.79 1.75 18.09
CA PRO A 111 10.19 2.59 16.97
C PRO A 111 11.18 3.67 17.42
N GLY A 112 12.15 4.01 16.56
CA GLY A 112 13.16 5.04 16.85
C GLY A 112 12.61 6.46 16.97
N PHE A 113 11.38 6.70 16.50
CA PHE A 113 10.69 7.98 16.62
C PHE A 113 9.19 7.75 16.88
N VAL A 114 8.64 8.47 17.86
CA VAL A 114 7.21 8.50 18.16
C VAL A 114 6.72 9.94 17.99
N PRO A 115 5.84 10.23 17.02
CA PRO A 115 5.30 11.58 16.83
C PRO A 115 4.50 12.08 18.04
N ASN A 116 4.53 13.40 18.26
CA ASN A 116 3.76 14.04 19.34
C ASN A 116 2.25 13.85 19.11
N LYS A 117 1.56 13.24 20.08
CA LYS A 117 0.12 12.92 20.02
C LYS A 117 -0.81 14.13 19.96
N GLY A 118 -0.35 15.31 20.38
CA GLY A 118 -1.16 16.53 20.45
C GLY A 118 -1.12 17.40 19.18
N ARG A 119 -0.41 16.98 18.13
CA ARG A 119 -0.25 17.74 16.90
C ARG A 119 -0.66 16.86 15.71
N LEU A 120 -1.58 17.36 14.88
CA LEU A 120 -1.88 16.76 13.59
C LEU A 120 -0.65 16.95 12.69
N HIS A 121 -0.10 15.84 12.21
CA HIS A 121 1.08 15.84 11.32
C HIS A 121 0.69 15.70 9.84
N CYS A 122 -0.59 15.88 9.52
CA CYS A 122 -1.16 15.88 8.16
C CYS A 122 -1.21 17.28 7.56
N ASP A 123 -1.24 17.34 6.22
CA ASP A 123 -1.47 18.56 5.45
C ASP A 123 -2.90 19.07 5.73
N PRO A 124 -3.08 20.32 6.21
CA PRO A 124 -4.41 20.92 6.49
C PRO A 124 -5.37 20.91 5.30
N THR A 125 -4.85 20.75 4.08
CA THR A 125 -5.66 20.68 2.85
C THR A 125 -6.57 19.45 2.82
N PHE A 126 -6.14 18.33 3.39
CA PHE A 126 -6.98 17.12 3.53
C PHE A 126 -8.04 17.28 4.64
N GLU A 127 -7.72 18.00 5.71
CA GLU A 127 -8.68 18.34 6.78
C GLU A 127 -9.74 19.35 6.31
N LEU A 128 -9.42 20.25 5.38
CA LEU A 128 -10.40 21.16 4.81
C LEU A 128 -11.52 20.40 4.11
N GLU A 129 -11.22 19.34 3.37
CA GLU A 129 -12.22 18.49 2.73
C GLU A 129 -13.10 17.79 3.77
N GLU A 130 -12.49 17.20 4.81
CA GLU A 130 -13.21 16.53 5.91
C GLU A 130 -14.07 17.52 6.73
N MET A 131 -13.55 18.70 7.06
CA MET A 131 -14.24 19.77 7.79
C MET A 131 -15.37 20.44 6.97
N ILE A 132 -15.26 20.45 5.64
CA ILE A 132 -16.33 20.92 4.73
C ILE A 132 -17.39 19.82 4.52
N LEU A 133 -17.02 18.54 4.54
CA LEU A 133 -17.92 17.39 4.41
C LEU A 133 -18.61 16.99 5.72
N GLU A 134 -18.12 17.43 6.88
CA GLU A 134 -18.81 17.28 8.14
C GLU A 134 -20.23 17.89 8.07
N SER A 135 -21.23 17.02 8.16
CA SER A 135 -22.66 17.36 8.06
C SER A 135 -23.19 18.34 9.13
N ARG A 136 -22.36 18.75 10.10
CA ARG A 136 -22.68 19.72 11.15
C ARG A 136 -21.56 20.73 11.34
N PRO A 137 -21.38 21.69 10.40
CA PRO A 137 -20.46 22.79 10.62
C PRO A 137 -20.89 23.55 11.89
N LEU A 138 -19.92 23.81 12.76
CA LEU A 138 -20.09 24.46 14.07
C LEU A 138 -21.09 25.63 13.97
N HIS A 139 -22.27 25.42 14.58
CA HIS A 139 -23.37 26.38 14.81
C HIS A 139 -23.31 27.70 14.03
N LYS A 140 -23.85 27.72 12.80
CA LYS A 140 -24.35 28.96 12.18
C LYS A 140 -25.85 28.82 11.89
N LYS A 141 -26.64 29.79 12.39
CA LYS A 141 -28.10 29.86 12.26
C LYS A 141 -28.52 29.59 10.81
N LYS A 142 -29.43 28.62 10.62
CA LYS A 142 -30.00 28.25 9.33
C LYS A 142 -30.69 29.47 8.68
N LYS A 143 -30.06 30.06 7.67
CA LYS A 143 -30.81 30.79 6.64
C LYS A 143 -31.31 29.74 5.65
N ARG A 144 -32.63 29.48 5.67
CA ARG A 144 -33.27 28.49 4.78
C ARG A 144 -33.10 28.94 3.33
N LEU A 145 -32.20 28.30 2.59
CA LEU A 145 -32.31 28.26 1.12
C LEU A 145 -33.31 27.15 0.79
N ALA A 146 -34.45 27.52 0.25
CA ALA A 146 -35.43 26.57 -0.26
C ALA A 146 -34.76 25.79 -1.41
N LYS A 147 -34.71 24.46 -1.28
CA LYS A 147 -34.34 23.57 -2.37
C LYS A 147 -35.50 23.61 -3.37
N ASN A 148 -35.47 24.56 -4.30
CA ASN A 148 -36.36 24.53 -5.45
C ASN A 148 -36.02 23.28 -6.25
N LYS A 149 -36.91 22.29 -6.17
CA LYS A 149 -36.92 21.14 -7.07
C LYS A 149 -37.40 21.69 -8.42
N SER A 150 -36.49 22.26 -9.21
CA SER A 150 -36.81 22.60 -10.60
C SER A 150 -37.04 21.28 -11.32
N ARG A 151 -38.30 21.00 -11.63
CA ARG A 151 -38.66 20.10 -12.72
C ARG A 151 -38.13 20.74 -13.99
N ASP A 152 -36.95 20.34 -14.40
CA ASP A 152 -36.46 20.65 -15.73
C ASP A 152 -36.91 19.51 -16.65
N ASN A 153 -37.91 19.79 -17.48
CA ASN A 153 -38.41 18.89 -18.51
C ASN A 153 -37.47 19.01 -19.72
N SER A 154 -36.29 18.37 -19.64
CA SER A 154 -35.49 18.01 -20.81
C SER A 154 -35.56 16.51 -20.97
N LYS A 155 -36.62 16.06 -21.64
CA LYS A 155 -37.11 14.69 -21.66
C LYS A 155 -37.05 14.20 -23.10
N ASP A 156 -35.91 13.62 -23.46
CA ASP A 156 -35.86 12.51 -24.44
C ASP A 156 -34.48 11.87 -24.60
N SER A 157 -33.38 12.62 -24.40
CA SER A 157 -32.02 12.05 -24.56
C SER A 157 -31.38 11.54 -23.26
N SER A 158 -31.94 11.91 -22.11
CA SER A 158 -31.39 11.66 -20.77
C SER A 158 -32.01 10.44 -20.06
N GLN A 159 -33.09 9.88 -20.59
CA GLN A 159 -33.82 8.79 -19.94
C GLN A 159 -33.09 7.45 -20.11
N SER A 160 -32.63 7.14 -21.32
CA SER A 160 -31.87 5.91 -21.60
C SER A 160 -30.52 5.85 -20.89
N GLU A 161 -29.84 6.99 -20.70
CA GLU A 161 -28.59 7.06 -19.93
C GLU A 161 -28.82 6.82 -18.43
N ASN A 162 -29.93 7.32 -17.88
CA ASN A 162 -30.30 7.05 -16.49
C ASN A 162 -30.71 5.59 -16.27
N ASP A 163 -31.41 4.99 -17.23
CA ASP A 163 -31.81 3.58 -17.16
C ASP A 163 -30.59 2.66 -17.23
N TYR A 164 -29.64 2.93 -18.14
CA TYR A 164 -28.38 2.18 -18.23
C TYR A 164 -27.51 2.30 -16.96
N LEU A 165 -27.40 3.51 -16.41
CA LEU A 165 -26.68 3.72 -15.15
C LEU A 165 -27.34 2.95 -13.99
N GLN A 166 -28.67 2.94 -13.94
CA GLN A 166 -29.43 2.20 -12.94
C GLN A 166 -29.19 0.68 -13.05
N GLU A 167 -29.19 0.13 -14.26
CA GLU A 167 -28.83 -1.28 -14.50
C GLU A 167 -27.41 -1.62 -14.03
N CYS A 168 -26.44 -0.72 -14.30
CA CYS A 168 -25.07 -0.89 -13.83
C CYS A 168 -24.97 -0.88 -12.30
N LEU A 169 -25.72 -0.01 -11.61
CA LEU A 169 -25.76 0.03 -10.15
C LEU A 169 -26.37 -1.24 -9.55
N GLU A 170 -27.41 -1.78 -10.20
CA GLU A 170 -28.05 -3.03 -9.79
C GLU A 170 -27.11 -4.23 -9.97
N ALA A 171 -26.36 -4.29 -11.08
CA ALA A 171 -25.34 -5.31 -11.31
C ALA A 171 -24.24 -5.27 -10.23
N ILE A 172 -23.74 -4.07 -9.89
CA ILE A 172 -22.76 -3.90 -8.80
C ILE A 172 -23.34 -4.40 -7.48
N GLN A 173 -24.59 -4.04 -7.16
CA GLN A 173 -25.23 -4.47 -5.91
C GLN A 173 -25.43 -5.98 -5.84
N GLN A 174 -25.70 -6.63 -6.96
CA GLN A 174 -25.87 -8.08 -7.06
C GLN A 174 -24.53 -8.83 -6.91
N ASP A 175 -23.45 -8.32 -7.52
CA ASP A 175 -22.14 -8.97 -7.54
C ASP A 175 -21.26 -8.63 -6.32
N PHE A 176 -21.65 -7.61 -5.55
CA PHE A 176 -20.86 -7.16 -4.40
C PHE A 176 -20.85 -8.20 -3.27
N VAL A 177 -19.67 -8.76 -3.01
CA VAL A 177 -19.47 -9.71 -1.91
C VAL A 177 -19.09 -8.97 -0.63
N ILE A 178 -19.96 -9.04 0.38
CA ILE A 178 -19.67 -8.50 1.71
C ILE A 178 -18.60 -9.35 2.40
N PHE A 179 -17.40 -8.81 2.52
CA PHE A 179 -16.35 -9.40 3.35
C PHE A 179 -16.42 -8.85 4.78
N ASN A 180 -16.49 -9.76 5.77
CA ASN A 180 -16.47 -9.39 7.19
C ASN A 180 -15.41 -10.22 7.93
N ARG A 181 -14.28 -9.59 8.23
CA ARG A 181 -13.14 -10.20 8.93
C ARG A 181 -13.51 -10.76 10.30
N GLU A 182 -14.39 -10.08 11.05
CA GLU A 182 -14.77 -10.50 12.39
C GLU A 182 -15.70 -11.73 12.38
N LYS A 183 -16.60 -11.83 11.39
CA LYS A 183 -17.37 -13.06 11.16
C LYS A 183 -16.45 -14.22 10.78
N LEU A 184 -15.48 -13.99 9.88
CA LEU A 184 -14.52 -15.00 9.45
C LEU A 184 -13.71 -15.56 10.64
N LYS A 185 -13.18 -14.69 11.50
CA LYS A 185 -12.44 -15.10 12.71
C LYS A 185 -13.28 -15.97 13.63
N LYS A 186 -14.52 -15.54 13.94
CA LYS A 186 -15.43 -16.30 14.80
C LYS A 186 -15.73 -17.69 14.24
N SER A 187 -15.91 -17.82 12.93
CA SER A 187 -16.08 -19.12 12.28
C SER A 187 -14.84 -20.01 12.41
N GLN A 188 -13.63 -19.47 12.22
CA GLN A 188 -12.38 -20.22 12.39
C GLN A 188 -12.15 -20.68 13.85
N GLU A 189 -12.50 -19.84 14.83
CA GLU A 189 -12.45 -20.18 16.26
C GLU A 189 -13.46 -21.26 16.66
N GLN A 190 -14.63 -21.30 16.01
CA GLN A 190 -15.63 -22.36 16.25
C GLN A 190 -15.20 -23.69 15.64
N THR A 191 -14.67 -23.69 14.42
CA THR A 191 -14.17 -24.90 13.75
C THR A 191 -12.96 -25.51 14.48
N SER A 192 -12.09 -24.69 15.08
CA SER A 192 -10.96 -25.18 15.87
C SER A 192 -11.36 -25.79 17.22
N LYS A 193 -12.47 -25.33 17.83
CA LYS A 193 -13.02 -25.91 19.07
C LYS A 193 -13.77 -27.24 18.87
N SER A 194 -14.28 -27.51 17.67
CA SER A 194 -15.00 -28.77 17.38
C SER A 194 -14.08 -29.95 17.03
N VAL A 195 -12.76 -29.74 16.93
CA VAL A 195 -11.77 -30.77 16.50
C VAL A 195 -10.88 -31.24 17.67
N SER A 196 -11.15 -30.84 18.91
CA SER A 196 -10.45 -31.36 20.10
C SER A 196 -10.88 -32.82 20.38
N PRO A 197 -9.97 -33.80 20.53
CA PRO A 197 -10.34 -35.18 20.87
C PRO A 197 -10.79 -35.28 22.34
N PRO A 198 -11.61 -36.29 22.70
CA PRO A 198 -12.07 -36.47 24.08
C PRO A 198 -10.89 -36.85 24.98
N GLU A 199 -10.78 -36.18 26.12
CA GLU A 199 -9.87 -36.54 27.21
C GLU A 199 -10.14 -37.99 27.63
N THR A 200 -9.15 -38.87 27.47
CA THR A 200 -9.13 -40.18 28.11
C THR A 200 -8.89 -39.95 29.61
N THR A 201 -9.95 -40.09 30.40
CA THR A 201 -9.85 -40.31 31.83
C THR A 201 -9.29 -41.72 32.06
N ASP A 202 -8.01 -41.83 32.39
CA ASP A 202 -7.47 -43.04 33.02
C ASP A 202 -7.86 -43.02 34.50
N GLU A 203 -8.88 -43.80 34.84
CA GLU A 203 -9.14 -44.26 36.20
C GLU A 203 -8.20 -45.42 36.55
N ALA A 204 -7.80 -45.43 37.82
CA ALA A 204 -6.84 -46.34 38.43
C ALA A 204 -7.25 -47.82 38.41
N GLU A 205 -6.26 -48.70 38.26
CA GLU A 205 -5.99 -49.82 39.18
C GLU A 205 -4.53 -50.30 39.07
#